data_AF-K0HTS9-F1
#
_entry.id   AF-K0HTS9-F1
#
_cell.length_a   1.000
_cell.length_b   1.000
_cell.length_c   1.000
_cell.angle_alpha   90.00
_cell.angle_beta   90.00
_cell.angle_gamma   90.00
#
_symmetry.space_group_name_H-M   'P 1'
#
loop_
_entity.id
_entity.type
_entity.pdbx_description
1 polymer ?
#
loop_
_entity_poly.entity_id
_entity_poly.type
_entity_poly.pdbx_seq_one_letter_code
_entity_poly.pdbx_strand_id
1 'polypeptide(L)'
;MPAAFTTHLGLALPIIQGPMTGSDTPALAAAVSEAGGLGMLGCGMRSPVAMAEAAADVRRRTDRPFGMNLFVQATPTPDDATVQAAMQRLAPFYAEFGLVPERPAQWCEDFAAQFDALVAARPAVASFTFGILTAAQVARLQAVGSYVIGTATTLAEAQAWAAVGADAVCASGMEAGGHRGTFLTPTQPGATGVAPSLADFAASMVGTLPLVAQCVQALSIPVIAAGGIMDGRGIAGALALGAQAVQMGTAFLTCPESAIGTAYREALTHAQATDTRTTQIFSGRPARGIVNRMMQALQADEATVPPYPVQNALTGALRRAAAQAGQADCLSLWAGQGVAQVRPMPAAQLVALLAQEWQQATAPRGNSPIGHQ
;
A
#
# COMPACT_ATOMS: atom_id res chain seq x y z
N MET A 1 -15.29 -7.49 22.38
CA MET A 1 -14.76 -6.21 22.92
C MET A 1 -14.11 -5.48 21.76
N PRO A 2 -14.25 -4.14 21.62
CA PRO A 2 -13.48 -3.42 20.60
C PRO A 2 -11.99 -3.70 20.83
N ALA A 3 -11.26 -4.02 19.76
CA ALA A 3 -9.84 -4.32 19.85
C ALA A 3 -9.08 -3.08 20.34
N ALA A 4 -7.98 -3.27 21.09
CA ALA A 4 -7.20 -2.17 21.66
C ALA A 4 -6.84 -1.08 20.63
N PHE A 5 -6.59 -1.48 19.38
CA PHE A 5 -6.36 -0.61 18.24
C PHE A 5 -7.50 0.40 17.96
N THR A 6 -8.75 -0.07 17.80
CA THR A 6 -9.86 0.84 17.44
C THR A 6 -10.24 1.76 18.59
N THR A 7 -10.13 1.29 19.83
CA THR A 7 -10.35 2.13 21.01
C THR A 7 -9.29 3.23 21.12
N HIS A 8 -8.01 2.90 20.92
CA HIS A 8 -6.93 3.90 20.99
C HIS A 8 -7.11 5.02 19.95
N LEU A 9 -7.50 4.65 18.72
CA LEU A 9 -7.67 5.60 17.62
C LEU A 9 -9.08 6.20 17.51
N GLY A 10 -10.02 5.84 18.38
CA GLY A 10 -11.41 6.34 18.32
C GLY A 10 -12.17 5.92 17.06
N LEU A 11 -11.87 4.74 16.51
CA LEU A 11 -12.49 4.21 15.30
C LEU A 11 -13.74 3.37 15.64
N ALA A 12 -14.77 3.46 14.80
CA ALA A 12 -15.97 2.62 14.96
C ALA A 12 -15.78 1.22 14.36
N LEU A 13 -14.97 1.12 13.30
CA LEU A 13 -14.76 -0.10 12.53
C LEU A 13 -13.25 -0.43 12.44
N PRO A 14 -12.88 -1.72 12.49
CA PRO A 14 -11.49 -2.16 12.35
C PRO A 14 -11.04 -2.19 10.86
N ILE A 15 -11.41 -1.16 10.10
CA ILE A 15 -11.18 -1.05 8.65
C ILE A 15 -10.29 0.15 8.38
N ILE A 16 -9.15 -0.12 7.73
CA ILE A 16 -8.22 0.90 7.25
C ILE A 16 -8.28 0.87 5.71
N GLN A 17 -8.61 2.00 5.09
CA GLN A 17 -8.35 2.15 3.66
C GLN A 17 -6.83 2.26 3.47
N GLY A 18 -6.23 1.33 2.74
CA GLY A 18 -4.77 1.28 2.59
C GLY A 18 -4.23 2.50 1.85
N PRO A 19 -3.10 3.09 2.27
CA PRO A 19 -2.48 4.20 1.55
C PRO A 19 -2.04 3.73 0.15
N MET A 20 -2.44 4.46 -0.89
CA MET A 20 -2.24 4.10 -2.29
C MET A 20 -1.64 5.28 -3.04
N THR A 21 -0.35 5.57 -2.79
CA THR A 21 0.35 6.74 -3.34
C THR A 21 0.08 6.93 -4.84
N GLY A 22 -0.62 8.01 -5.20
CA GLY A 22 -1.01 8.34 -6.57
C GLY A 22 -2.46 7.96 -6.95
N SER A 23 -3.13 7.15 -6.13
CA SER A 23 -4.53 6.72 -6.31
C SER A 23 -5.45 7.18 -5.17
N ASP A 24 -4.95 7.37 -3.95
CA ASP A 24 -5.72 7.98 -2.87
C ASP A 24 -5.82 9.50 -2.97
N THR A 25 -6.84 10.05 -2.32
CA THR A 25 -7.11 11.49 -2.27
C THR A 25 -7.54 11.90 -0.86
N PRO A 26 -7.45 13.21 -0.52
CA PRO A 26 -8.07 13.73 0.68
C PRO A 26 -9.58 13.45 0.77
N ALA A 27 -10.29 13.44 -0.36
CA ALA A 27 -11.72 13.11 -0.39
C ALA A 27 -11.98 11.64 -0.02
N LEU A 28 -11.17 10.71 -0.53
CA LEU A 28 -11.26 9.28 -0.18
C LEU A 28 -10.95 9.05 1.30
N ALA A 29 -9.85 9.63 1.79
CA ALA A 29 -9.47 9.49 3.20
C ALA A 29 -10.54 10.07 4.12
N ALA A 30 -11.09 11.25 3.81
CA ALA A 30 -12.17 11.85 4.59
C ALA A 30 -13.45 10.99 4.58
N ALA A 31 -13.87 10.49 3.41
CA ALA A 31 -15.08 9.67 3.29
C ALA A 31 -14.99 8.37 4.10
N VAL A 32 -13.82 7.71 4.12
CA VAL A 32 -13.60 6.50 4.93
C VAL A 32 -13.60 6.82 6.43
N SER A 33 -12.97 7.93 6.81
CA SER A 33 -12.87 8.35 8.21
C SER A 33 -14.25 8.73 8.79
N GLU A 34 -15.06 9.46 8.02
CA GLU A 34 -16.46 9.77 8.39
C GLU A 34 -17.34 8.53 8.50
N ALA A 35 -17.11 7.53 7.64
CA ALA A 35 -17.83 6.26 7.69
C ALA A 35 -17.41 5.35 8.87
N GLY A 36 -16.45 5.79 9.69
CA GLY A 36 -16.06 5.12 10.93
C GLY A 36 -14.85 4.18 10.81
N GLY A 37 -14.25 4.07 9.62
CA GLY A 37 -12.94 3.45 9.44
C GLY A 37 -11.80 4.46 9.62
N LEU A 38 -10.59 4.08 9.20
CA LEU A 38 -9.42 4.97 9.12
C LEU A 38 -9.07 5.24 7.65
N GLY A 39 -9.23 6.49 7.21
CA GLY A 39 -8.74 6.93 5.91
C GLY A 39 -7.24 7.21 5.92
N MET A 40 -6.55 6.90 4.82
CA MET A 40 -5.09 7.03 4.71
C MET A 40 -4.67 7.75 3.44
N LEU A 41 -3.71 8.67 3.57
CA LEU A 41 -3.02 9.31 2.47
C LEU A 41 -1.66 8.65 2.18
N GLY A 42 -1.45 8.19 0.95
CA GLY A 42 -0.15 7.79 0.42
C GLY A 42 0.68 9.02 0.07
N CYS A 43 1.76 9.25 0.82
CA CYS A 43 2.58 10.45 0.69
C CYS A 43 3.98 10.17 0.13
N GLY A 44 4.30 8.92 -0.23
CA GLY A 44 5.64 8.53 -0.71
C GLY A 44 6.14 9.23 -1.99
N MET A 45 5.26 9.92 -2.74
CA MET A 45 5.61 10.76 -3.90
C MET A 45 5.15 12.21 -3.75
N ARG A 46 4.70 12.63 -2.57
CA ARG A 46 4.26 14.00 -2.30
C ARG A 46 5.40 14.79 -1.69
N SER A 47 5.63 16.00 -2.20
CA SER A 47 6.54 16.93 -1.56
C SER A 47 6.05 17.31 -0.15
N PRO A 48 6.94 17.76 0.75
CA PRO A 48 6.57 18.27 2.08
C PRO A 48 5.42 19.27 2.07
N VAL A 49 5.39 20.18 1.08
CA VAL A 49 4.32 21.16 0.91
C VAL A 49 3.01 20.47 0.52
N ALA A 50 3.03 19.59 -0.47
CA ALA A 50 1.85 18.86 -0.92
C ALA A 50 1.29 17.92 0.18
N MET A 51 2.14 17.44 1.10
CA MET A 51 1.71 16.70 2.29
C MET A 51 0.92 17.59 3.25
N ALA A 52 1.42 18.78 3.55
CA ALA A 52 0.73 19.74 4.42
C ALA A 52 -0.61 20.18 3.83
N GLU A 53 -0.66 20.45 2.52
CA GLU A 53 -1.88 20.80 1.80
C GLU A 53 -2.91 19.66 1.82
N ALA A 54 -2.47 18.42 1.60
CA ALA A 54 -3.34 17.25 1.63
C ALA A 54 -3.91 17.00 3.04
N ALA A 55 -3.09 17.12 4.09
CA ALA A 55 -3.54 17.03 5.47
C ALA A 55 -4.56 18.12 5.83
N ALA A 56 -4.31 19.36 5.38
CA ALA A 56 -5.25 20.45 5.56
C ALA A 56 -6.57 20.20 4.80
N ASP A 57 -6.52 19.60 3.61
CA ASP A 57 -7.74 19.25 2.86
C ASP A 57 -8.57 18.16 3.54
N VAL A 58 -7.95 17.14 4.12
CA VAL A 58 -8.68 16.14 4.92
C VAL A 58 -9.35 16.82 6.12
N ARG A 59 -8.62 17.65 6.87
CA ARG A 59 -9.14 18.36 8.05
C ARG A 59 -10.28 19.35 7.73
N ARG A 60 -10.35 19.86 6.50
CA ARG A 60 -11.50 20.67 6.05
C ARG A 60 -12.76 19.85 5.77
N ARG A 61 -12.62 18.54 5.55
CA ARG A 61 -13.70 17.64 5.17
C ARG A 61 -14.21 16.79 6.33
N THR A 62 -13.36 16.55 7.34
CA THR A 62 -13.68 15.70 8.49
C THR A 62 -12.87 16.09 9.72
N ASP A 63 -13.49 15.96 10.89
CA ASP A 63 -12.82 16.03 12.19
C ASP A 63 -12.38 14.63 12.69
N ARG A 64 -12.64 13.57 11.91
CA ARG A 64 -12.29 12.19 12.26
C ARG A 64 -10.80 11.91 12.04
N PRO A 65 -10.24 10.93 12.79
CA PRO A 65 -8.85 10.50 12.62
C PRO A 65 -8.55 10.06 11.17
N PHE A 66 -7.43 10.53 10.65
CA PHE A 66 -6.84 10.05 9.39
C PHE A 66 -5.35 9.77 9.58
N GLY A 67 -4.78 8.98 8.68
CA GLY A 67 -3.35 8.70 8.66
C GLY A 67 -2.64 9.13 7.38
N MET A 68 -1.32 9.14 7.46
CA MET A 68 -0.42 9.45 6.35
C MET A 68 0.71 8.43 6.30
N ASN A 69 1.05 7.96 5.09
CA ASN A 69 2.06 6.95 4.85
C ASN A 69 3.28 7.51 4.11
N LEU A 70 4.48 7.21 4.59
CA LEU A 70 5.74 7.52 3.90
C LEU A 70 6.50 6.26 3.48
N PHE A 71 7.31 6.43 2.44
CA PHE A 71 8.32 5.47 2.06
C PHE A 71 9.62 5.82 2.77
N VAL A 72 10.18 4.87 3.52
CA VAL A 72 11.50 5.00 4.14
C VAL A 72 12.51 4.57 3.09
N GLN A 73 13.17 5.55 2.47
CA GLN A 73 14.09 5.32 1.35
C GLN A 73 15.22 6.33 1.35
N ALA A 74 16.36 5.92 0.79
CA ALA A 74 17.49 6.79 0.51
C ALA A 74 17.37 7.40 -0.89
N THR A 75 17.97 8.57 -1.09
CA THR A 75 18.09 9.19 -2.41
C THR A 75 19.11 8.40 -3.26
N PRO A 76 18.73 7.93 -4.46
CA PRO A 76 19.63 7.12 -5.29
C PRO A 76 20.65 7.98 -6.04
N THR A 77 21.80 7.38 -6.36
CA THR A 77 22.85 7.96 -7.23
C THR A 77 23.17 6.99 -8.38
N PRO A 78 22.27 6.82 -9.37
CA PRO A 78 22.50 5.89 -10.46
C PRO A 78 23.60 6.39 -11.40
N ASP A 79 24.38 5.45 -11.95
CA ASP A 79 25.35 5.74 -13.00
C ASP A 79 24.66 6.02 -14.35
N ASP A 80 25.36 6.76 -15.22
CA ASP A 80 24.82 7.20 -16.50
C ASP A 80 24.53 6.03 -17.46
N ALA A 81 25.31 4.95 -17.42
CA ALA A 81 25.10 3.80 -18.29
C ALA A 81 23.79 3.08 -17.95
N THR A 82 23.51 2.90 -16.66
CA THR A 82 22.25 2.34 -16.16
C THR A 82 21.04 3.18 -16.58
N VAL A 83 21.14 4.51 -16.43
CA VAL A 83 20.06 5.43 -16.83
C VAL A 83 19.85 5.39 -18.35
N GLN A 84 20.93 5.44 -19.13
CA GLN A 84 20.87 5.42 -20.60
C GLN A 84 20.29 4.12 -21.14
N ALA A 85 20.69 2.97 -20.62
CA ALA A 85 20.15 1.67 -21.01
C ALA A 85 18.65 1.57 -20.71
N ALA A 86 18.20 2.09 -19.56
CA ALA A 86 16.80 2.13 -19.21
C ALA A 86 15.99 3.05 -20.13
N MET A 87 16.50 4.24 -20.44
CA MET A 87 15.86 5.16 -21.39
C MET A 87 15.74 4.54 -22.79
N GLN A 88 16.79 3.88 -23.29
CA GLN A 88 16.75 3.17 -24.57
C GLN A 88 15.68 2.07 -24.62
N ARG A 89 15.56 1.29 -23.54
CA ARG A 89 14.53 0.26 -23.40
C ARG A 89 13.11 0.83 -23.39
N LEU A 90 12.93 2.01 -22.79
CA LEU A 90 11.63 2.69 -22.69
C LEU A 90 11.26 3.48 -23.95
N ALA A 91 12.24 3.81 -24.81
CA ALA A 91 12.04 4.68 -25.97
C ALA A 91 10.91 4.24 -26.92
N PRO A 92 10.71 2.94 -27.24
CA PRO A 92 9.58 2.51 -28.08
C PRO A 92 8.22 2.89 -27.49
N PHE A 93 8.03 2.74 -26.17
CA PHE A 93 6.77 3.08 -25.50
C PHE A 93 6.55 4.60 -25.43
N TYR A 94 7.62 5.37 -25.21
CA TYR A 94 7.55 6.83 -25.23
C TYR A 94 7.16 7.36 -26.63
N ALA A 95 7.71 6.76 -27.69
CA ALA A 95 7.43 7.16 -29.08
C ALA A 95 5.95 6.98 -29.46
N GLU A 96 5.24 6.00 -28.88
CA GLU A 96 3.79 5.81 -29.08
C GLU A 96 2.96 7.03 -28.65
N PHE A 97 3.48 7.84 -27.71
CA PHE A 97 2.85 9.07 -27.23
C PHE A 97 3.50 10.33 -27.79
N GLY A 98 4.40 10.21 -28.78
CA GLY A 98 5.13 11.35 -29.33
C GLY A 98 6.14 11.95 -28.35
N LEU A 99 6.61 11.17 -27.38
CA LEU A 99 7.57 11.59 -26.36
C LEU A 99 8.94 10.96 -26.58
N VAL A 100 9.95 11.53 -25.92
CA VAL A 100 11.30 10.96 -25.80
C VAL A 100 11.60 10.80 -24.30
N PRO A 101 12.21 9.68 -23.86
CA PRO A 101 12.63 9.55 -22.47
C PRO A 101 13.70 10.58 -22.11
N GLU A 102 13.54 11.24 -20.97
CA GLU A 102 14.48 12.23 -20.46
C GLU A 102 14.92 11.88 -19.03
N ARG A 103 16.11 12.36 -18.65
CA ARG A 103 16.59 12.22 -17.27
C ARG A 103 15.74 13.11 -16.33
N PRO A 104 15.10 12.54 -15.31
CA PRO A 104 14.35 13.33 -14.33
C PRO A 104 15.28 14.28 -13.56
N ALA A 105 14.79 15.48 -13.23
CA ALA A 105 15.49 16.42 -12.35
C ALA A 105 15.65 15.90 -10.92
N GLN A 106 14.72 15.04 -10.49
CA GLN A 106 14.74 14.37 -9.20
C GLN A 106 14.27 12.92 -9.33
N TRP A 107 14.89 12.01 -8.58
CA TRP A 107 14.52 10.59 -8.56
C TRP A 107 13.40 10.28 -7.56
N CYS A 108 13.39 11.01 -6.44
CA CYS A 108 12.38 10.91 -5.39
C CYS A 108 12.42 12.15 -4.49
N GLU A 109 11.44 12.24 -3.60
CA GLU A 109 11.44 13.21 -2.50
C GLU A 109 12.50 12.84 -1.45
N ASP A 110 12.96 13.85 -0.71
CA ASP A 110 13.87 13.66 0.42
C ASP A 110 13.11 13.14 1.65
N PHE A 111 13.49 11.97 2.13
CA PHE A 111 12.81 11.32 3.25
C PHE A 111 12.88 12.13 4.55
N ALA A 112 14.01 12.79 4.84
CA ALA A 112 14.16 13.56 6.06
C ALA A 112 13.21 14.77 6.07
N ALA A 113 13.13 15.50 4.96
CA ALA A 113 12.19 16.61 4.78
C ALA A 113 10.73 16.15 4.84
N GLN A 114 10.39 15.01 4.22
CA GLN A 114 9.05 14.43 4.34
C GLN A 114 8.72 14.00 5.78
N PHE A 115 9.67 13.41 6.49
CA PHE A 115 9.52 13.01 7.89
C PHE A 115 9.25 14.23 8.78
N ASP A 116 10.01 15.32 8.61
CA ASP A 116 9.79 16.56 9.35
C ASP A 116 8.40 17.16 9.06
N ALA A 117 7.96 17.16 7.80
CA ALA A 117 6.63 17.61 7.43
C ALA A 117 5.51 16.73 8.02
N LEU A 118 5.73 15.41 8.11
CA LEU A 118 4.80 14.47 8.73
C LEU A 118 4.66 14.75 10.23
N VAL A 119 5.78 14.96 10.94
CA VAL A 119 5.79 15.34 12.36
C VAL A 119 5.03 16.65 12.56
N ALA A 120 5.22 17.64 11.68
CA ALA A 120 4.48 18.91 11.73
C ALA A 120 2.98 18.75 11.45
N ALA A 121 2.61 17.87 10.51
CA ALA A 121 1.22 17.63 10.13
C ALA A 121 0.38 16.92 11.22
N ARG A 122 1.06 16.17 12.12
CA ARG A 122 0.45 15.46 13.27
C ARG A 122 -0.80 14.66 12.89
N PRO A 123 -0.72 13.72 11.92
CA PRO A 123 -1.83 12.83 11.64
C PRO A 123 -2.08 11.90 12.85
N ALA A 124 -3.30 11.35 12.95
CA ALA A 124 -3.59 10.38 14.01
C ALA A 124 -2.76 9.10 13.85
N VAL A 125 -2.47 8.72 12.60
CA VAL A 125 -1.59 7.59 12.26
C VAL A 125 -0.47 8.03 11.33
N ALA A 126 0.76 7.66 11.67
CA ALA A 126 1.93 7.78 10.81
C ALA A 126 2.39 6.37 10.44
N SER A 127 2.26 5.98 9.16
CA SER A 127 2.67 4.65 8.71
C SER A 127 3.84 4.67 7.73
N PHE A 128 4.59 3.57 7.68
CA PHE A 128 5.85 3.50 6.94
C PHE A 128 6.01 2.21 6.14
N THR A 129 6.62 2.32 4.95
CA THR A 129 6.86 1.21 4.01
C THR A 129 8.30 1.27 3.45
N PHE A 130 8.85 0.14 2.99
CA PHE A 130 10.18 -0.07 2.33
C PHE A 130 11.43 -0.08 3.21
N GLY A 131 11.36 0.48 4.40
CA GLY A 131 12.48 0.57 5.34
C GLY A 131 11.97 0.58 6.76
N ILE A 132 12.82 0.99 7.69
CA ILE A 132 12.52 1.05 9.12
C ILE A 132 12.99 2.39 9.71
N LEU A 133 12.26 2.88 10.70
CA LEU A 133 12.66 4.05 11.49
C LEU A 133 13.63 3.67 12.60
N THR A 134 14.39 4.65 13.08
CA THR A 134 15.08 4.55 14.37
C THR A 134 14.09 4.73 15.53
N ALA A 135 14.41 4.20 16.71
CA ALA A 135 13.58 4.38 17.91
C ALA A 135 13.38 5.87 18.26
N ALA A 136 14.38 6.72 18.01
CA ALA A 136 14.26 8.17 18.21
C ALA A 136 13.24 8.82 17.25
N GLN A 137 13.20 8.38 15.99
CA GLN A 137 12.19 8.84 15.03
C GLN A 137 10.78 8.38 15.42
N VAL A 138 10.62 7.13 15.87
CA VAL A 138 9.34 6.63 16.39
C VAL A 138 8.87 7.46 17.59
N ALA A 139 9.74 7.65 18.58
CA ALA A 139 9.45 8.46 19.76
C ALA A 139 9.08 9.91 19.42
N ARG A 140 9.71 10.51 18.39
CA ARG A 140 9.40 11.87 17.93
C ARG A 140 7.99 11.98 17.34
N LEU A 141 7.49 10.96 16.64
CA LEU A 141 6.11 10.92 16.13
C LEU A 141 5.10 10.71 17.26
N GLN A 142 5.40 9.80 18.19
CA GLN A 142 4.56 9.55 19.37
C GLN A 142 4.45 10.80 20.26
N ALA A 143 5.55 11.55 20.42
CA ALA A 143 5.57 12.80 21.19
C ALA A 143 4.64 13.88 20.63
N VAL A 144 4.29 13.82 19.33
CA VAL A 144 3.31 14.73 18.71
C VAL A 144 1.91 14.12 18.56
N GLY A 145 1.70 12.94 19.16
CA GLY A 145 0.40 12.26 19.24
C GLY A 145 0.08 11.33 18.08
N SER A 146 1.05 11.02 17.20
CA SER A 146 0.83 10.06 16.10
C SER A 146 1.06 8.62 16.54
N TYR A 147 0.13 7.74 16.18
CA TYR A 147 0.27 6.29 16.32
C TYR A 147 1.10 5.73 15.16
N VAL A 148 2.20 5.05 15.45
CA VAL A 148 3.20 4.63 14.47
C VAL A 148 2.96 3.19 13.99
N ILE A 149 2.83 3.01 12.68
CA ILE A 149 2.57 1.70 12.06
C ILE A 149 3.66 1.32 11.05
N GLY A 150 4.31 0.19 11.28
CA GLY A 150 5.31 -0.36 10.36
C GLY A 150 4.76 -1.43 9.44
N THR A 151 5.03 -1.36 8.13
CA THR A 151 4.70 -2.45 7.20
C THR A 151 5.72 -3.58 7.31
N ALA A 152 5.23 -4.82 7.40
CA ALA A 152 6.05 -6.03 7.44
C ALA A 152 5.52 -7.10 6.47
N THR A 153 6.44 -7.78 5.80
CA THR A 153 6.18 -8.89 4.86
C THR A 153 6.67 -10.23 5.38
N THR A 154 7.47 -10.21 6.46
CA THR A 154 7.95 -11.37 7.20
C THR A 154 7.80 -11.13 8.71
N LEU A 155 7.88 -12.20 9.50
CA LEU A 155 7.88 -12.08 10.96
C LEU A 155 9.09 -11.27 11.47
N ALA A 156 10.27 -11.45 10.87
CA ALA A 156 11.48 -10.73 11.25
C ALA A 156 11.33 -9.21 11.10
N GLU A 157 10.69 -8.76 10.02
CA GLU A 157 10.38 -7.35 9.80
C GLU A 157 9.38 -6.81 10.83
N ALA A 158 8.39 -7.62 11.19
CA ALA A 158 7.39 -7.24 12.18
C ALA A 158 8.03 -7.11 13.58
N GLN A 159 8.93 -8.02 13.94
CA GLN A 159 9.73 -7.96 15.17
C GLN A 159 10.68 -6.75 15.18
N ALA A 160 11.29 -6.41 14.04
CA ALA A 160 12.14 -5.24 13.93
C ALA A 160 11.35 -3.93 14.20
N TRP A 161 10.14 -3.81 13.65
CA TRP A 161 9.25 -2.69 13.95
C TRP A 161 8.86 -2.60 15.43
N ALA A 162 8.52 -3.74 16.04
CA ALA A 162 8.24 -3.78 17.48
C ALA A 162 9.46 -3.37 18.32
N ALA A 163 10.66 -3.80 17.93
CA ALA A 163 11.90 -3.49 18.64
C ALA A 163 12.28 -1.99 18.62
N VAL A 164 11.91 -1.27 17.57
CA VAL A 164 12.10 0.20 17.50
C VAL A 164 10.95 0.98 18.13
N GLY A 165 9.97 0.30 18.73
CA GLY A 165 8.89 0.89 19.51
C GLY A 165 7.65 1.29 18.71
N ALA A 166 7.43 0.73 17.51
CA ALA A 166 6.21 0.98 16.75
C ALA A 166 4.97 0.53 17.52
N ASP A 167 3.86 1.26 17.38
CA ASP A 167 2.62 1.00 18.09
C ASP A 167 1.79 -0.14 17.47
N ALA A 168 1.99 -0.43 16.18
CA ALA A 168 1.43 -1.61 15.51
C ALA A 168 2.25 -2.00 14.28
N VAL A 169 1.96 -3.20 13.77
CA VAL A 169 2.49 -3.68 12.48
C VAL A 169 1.38 -3.96 11.49
N CYS A 170 1.59 -3.57 10.23
CA CYS A 170 0.78 -3.96 9.10
C CYS A 170 1.43 -5.17 8.42
N ALA A 171 0.89 -6.36 8.71
CA ALA A 171 1.30 -7.63 8.13
C ALA A 171 0.74 -7.75 6.70
N SER A 172 1.56 -7.37 5.72
CA SER A 172 1.20 -7.33 4.30
C SER A 172 1.59 -8.62 3.61
N GLY A 173 0.62 -9.51 3.38
CA GLY A 173 0.82 -10.75 2.65
C GLY A 173 1.05 -10.55 1.15
N MET A 174 1.50 -11.62 0.47
CA MET A 174 1.84 -11.60 -0.96
C MET A 174 0.65 -11.31 -1.89
N GLU A 175 -0.59 -11.44 -1.39
CA GLU A 175 -1.84 -11.12 -2.08
C GLU A 175 -2.05 -9.61 -2.24
N ALA A 176 -1.33 -8.78 -1.48
CA ALA A 176 -1.46 -7.32 -1.52
C ALA A 176 -1.09 -6.74 -2.90
N GLY A 177 -1.84 -5.71 -3.31
CA GLY A 177 -1.55 -4.92 -4.50
C GLY A 177 -0.47 -3.87 -4.25
N GLY A 178 0.15 -3.37 -5.31
CA GLY A 178 1.21 -2.37 -5.21
C GLY A 178 2.52 -2.95 -4.68
N HIS A 179 3.42 -2.07 -4.24
CA HIS A 179 4.77 -2.46 -3.84
C HIS A 179 4.79 -3.41 -2.64
N ARG A 180 5.68 -4.40 -2.71
CA ARG A 180 6.06 -5.21 -1.55
C ARG A 180 6.85 -4.36 -0.56
N GLY A 181 6.42 -4.39 0.71
CA GLY A 181 7.03 -3.62 1.80
C GLY A 181 8.38 -4.11 2.29
N THR A 182 8.87 -5.25 1.77
CA THR A 182 10.07 -5.96 2.23
C THR A 182 11.30 -5.06 2.34
N PHE A 183 11.94 -5.04 3.50
CA PHE A 183 13.08 -4.17 3.79
C PHE A 183 14.23 -4.88 4.49
N LEU A 184 13.99 -6.05 5.09
CA LEU A 184 15.07 -6.88 5.61
C LEU A 184 15.47 -7.92 4.56
N THR A 185 16.73 -8.30 4.61
CA THR A 185 17.27 -9.46 3.90
C THR A 185 17.09 -10.67 4.82
N PRO A 186 16.23 -11.65 4.51
CA PRO A 186 16.14 -12.88 5.31
C PRO A 186 17.48 -13.62 5.41
N THR A 187 18.35 -13.39 4.42
CA THR A 187 19.72 -13.92 4.36
C THR A 187 20.72 -13.18 5.24
N GLN A 188 20.42 -11.96 5.71
CA GLN A 188 21.23 -11.21 6.70
C GLN A 188 20.34 -10.48 7.73
N PRO A 189 19.72 -11.23 8.67
CA PRO A 189 18.87 -10.65 9.69
C PRO A 189 19.58 -9.55 10.48
N GLY A 190 19.01 -8.34 10.51
CA GLY A 190 19.53 -7.20 11.29
C GLY A 190 20.37 -6.17 10.51
N ALA A 191 20.71 -6.43 9.25
CA ALA A 191 21.35 -5.45 8.38
C ALA A 191 20.33 -4.41 7.89
N THR A 192 20.14 -3.34 8.66
CA THR A 192 19.34 -2.19 8.21
C THR A 192 20.14 -1.33 7.22
N GLY A 193 19.46 -0.77 6.21
CA GLY A 193 20.10 0.09 5.19
C GLY A 193 20.66 -0.64 3.96
N VAL A 194 20.61 -1.97 3.93
CA VAL A 194 20.90 -2.77 2.72
C VAL A 194 19.60 -2.98 1.95
N ALA A 195 19.57 -2.63 0.66
CA ALA A 195 18.41 -2.87 -0.18
C ALA A 195 18.21 -4.38 -0.41
N PRO A 196 16.99 -4.94 -0.24
CA PRO A 196 16.74 -6.36 -0.49
C PRO A 196 17.00 -6.76 -1.94
N SER A 197 17.60 -7.93 -2.15
CA SER A 197 17.76 -8.54 -3.47
C SER A 197 16.45 -9.15 -3.98
N LEU A 198 16.39 -9.51 -5.26
CA LEU A 198 15.23 -10.24 -5.81
C LEU A 198 14.99 -11.59 -5.12
N ALA A 199 16.05 -12.25 -4.66
CA ALA A 199 15.95 -13.47 -3.88
C ALA A 199 15.33 -13.21 -2.50
N ASP A 200 15.68 -12.11 -1.84
CA ASP A 200 15.08 -11.70 -0.56
C ASP A 200 13.59 -11.38 -0.73
N PHE A 201 13.21 -10.69 -1.82
CA PHE A 201 11.79 -10.47 -2.15
C PHE A 201 11.05 -11.78 -2.40
N ALA A 202 11.64 -12.72 -3.15
CA ALA A 202 11.04 -14.02 -3.42
C ALA A 202 10.84 -14.84 -2.13
N ALA A 203 11.84 -14.84 -1.24
CA ALA A 203 11.76 -15.49 0.07
C ALA A 203 10.71 -14.84 0.99
N SER A 204 10.39 -13.56 0.78
CA SER A 204 9.42 -12.80 1.57
C SER A 204 7.98 -12.86 1.02
N MET A 205 7.69 -13.75 0.08
CA MET A 205 6.34 -13.97 -0.48
C MET A 205 5.49 -14.86 0.44
N VAL A 206 5.32 -14.44 1.69
CA VAL A 206 4.44 -15.13 2.67
C VAL A 206 2.98 -14.70 2.44
N GLY A 207 2.06 -15.66 2.40
CA GLY A 207 0.62 -15.40 2.28
C GLY A 207 0.05 -14.69 3.52
N THR A 208 -1.07 -13.98 3.34
CA THR A 208 -1.70 -13.19 4.40
C THR A 208 -2.06 -14.06 5.61
N LEU A 209 -2.65 -15.24 5.39
CA LEU A 209 -3.05 -16.17 6.45
C LEU A 209 -1.86 -16.58 7.34
N PRO A 210 -0.78 -17.19 6.83
CA PRO A 210 0.36 -17.58 7.66
C PRO A 210 1.13 -16.39 8.23
N LEU A 211 1.25 -15.27 7.51
CA LEU A 211 1.96 -14.09 8.00
C LEU A 211 1.27 -13.47 9.22
N VAL A 212 -0.06 -13.27 9.13
CA VAL A 212 -0.86 -12.71 10.23
C VAL A 212 -0.79 -13.62 11.45
N ALA A 213 -1.00 -14.93 11.27
CA ALA A 213 -0.95 -15.89 12.37
C ALA A 213 0.40 -15.88 13.11
N GLN A 214 1.51 -15.86 12.36
CA GLN A 214 2.86 -15.80 12.93
C GLN A 214 3.10 -14.49 13.70
N CYS A 215 2.69 -13.34 13.13
CA CYS A 215 2.87 -12.04 13.78
C CYS A 215 2.05 -11.94 15.07
N VAL A 216 0.78 -12.38 15.04
CA VAL A 216 -0.11 -12.35 16.22
C VAL A 216 0.45 -13.23 17.35
N GLN A 217 0.99 -14.40 17.01
CA GLN A 217 1.58 -15.30 18.00
C GLN A 217 2.85 -14.72 18.65
N ALA A 218 3.66 -13.99 17.88
CA ALA A 218 4.99 -13.58 18.29
C ALA A 218 5.08 -12.16 18.87
N LEU A 219 4.10 -11.30 18.59
CA LEU A 219 4.13 -9.88 18.97
C LEU A 219 3.12 -9.55 20.07
N SER A 220 3.51 -8.63 20.94
CA SER A 220 2.62 -8.04 21.95
C SER A 220 1.88 -6.80 21.43
N ILE A 221 2.39 -6.16 20.38
CA ILE A 221 1.75 -5.01 19.74
C ILE A 221 0.67 -5.45 18.74
N PRO A 222 -0.38 -4.63 18.50
CA PRO A 222 -1.41 -4.92 17.52
C PRO A 222 -0.89 -5.28 16.12
N VAL A 223 -1.52 -6.28 15.51
CA VAL A 223 -1.29 -6.70 14.13
C VAL A 223 -2.47 -6.30 13.25
N ILE A 224 -2.19 -5.68 12.13
CA ILE A 224 -3.15 -5.28 11.10
C ILE A 224 -2.94 -6.19 9.89
N ALA A 225 -3.98 -6.88 9.46
CA ALA A 225 -3.90 -7.79 8.31
C ALA A 225 -4.06 -7.01 6.99
N ALA A 226 -3.16 -7.23 6.03
CA ALA A 226 -3.26 -6.61 4.71
C ALA A 226 -2.94 -7.61 3.60
N GLY A 227 -3.72 -7.56 2.51
CA GLY A 227 -3.55 -8.43 1.34
C GLY A 227 -4.77 -9.34 1.13
N GLY A 228 -5.35 -9.30 -0.07
CA GLY A 228 -6.47 -10.16 -0.46
C GLY A 228 -7.82 -9.92 0.23
N ILE A 229 -7.90 -9.06 1.25
CA ILE A 229 -9.14 -8.76 1.99
C ILE A 229 -9.99 -7.79 1.18
N MET A 230 -11.16 -8.26 0.73
CA MET A 230 -12.03 -7.52 -0.18
C MET A 230 -13.46 -7.33 0.33
N ASP A 231 -13.92 -8.16 1.26
CA ASP A 231 -15.30 -8.21 1.76
C ASP A 231 -15.35 -8.47 3.27
N GLY A 232 -16.55 -8.46 3.85
CA GLY A 232 -16.73 -8.75 5.28
C GLY A 232 -16.30 -10.15 5.73
N ARG A 233 -16.24 -11.14 4.83
CA ARG A 233 -15.74 -12.50 5.15
C ARG A 233 -14.22 -12.50 5.32
N GLY A 234 -13.51 -11.77 4.45
CA GLY A 234 -12.08 -11.53 4.60
C GLY A 234 -11.76 -10.79 5.90
N ILE A 235 -12.60 -9.80 6.27
CA ILE A 235 -12.50 -9.10 7.57
C ILE A 235 -12.67 -10.10 8.71
N ALA A 236 -13.75 -10.88 8.72
CA ALA A 236 -14.01 -11.87 9.76
C ALA A 236 -12.85 -12.89 9.89
N GLY A 237 -12.33 -13.38 8.77
CA GLY A 237 -11.20 -14.32 8.74
C GLY A 237 -9.92 -13.72 9.33
N ALA A 238 -9.58 -12.48 8.95
CA ALA A 238 -8.40 -11.80 9.49
C ALA A 238 -8.49 -11.56 11.00
N LEU A 239 -9.66 -11.11 11.49
CA LEU A 239 -9.88 -10.89 12.92
C LEU A 239 -9.91 -12.22 13.70
N ALA A 240 -10.39 -13.31 13.10
CA ALA A 240 -10.35 -14.64 13.70
C ALA A 240 -8.91 -15.18 13.85
N LEU A 241 -7.97 -14.74 13.01
CA LEU A 241 -6.53 -15.01 13.17
C LEU A 241 -5.88 -14.16 14.28
N GLY A 242 -6.65 -13.25 14.91
CA GLY A 242 -6.20 -12.37 15.98
C GLY A 242 -5.65 -11.01 15.51
N ALA A 243 -5.77 -10.67 14.22
CA ALA A 243 -5.55 -9.30 13.79
C ALA A 243 -6.55 -8.35 14.48
N GLN A 244 -6.15 -7.12 14.75
CA GLN A 244 -7.01 -6.11 15.39
C GLN A 244 -7.68 -5.17 14.39
N ALA A 245 -7.17 -5.11 13.17
CA ALA A 245 -7.78 -4.41 12.04
C ALA A 245 -7.35 -5.02 10.71
N VAL A 246 -8.02 -4.58 9.64
CA VAL A 246 -7.62 -4.89 8.27
C VAL A 246 -7.22 -3.63 7.52
N GLN A 247 -6.26 -3.75 6.61
CA GLN A 247 -5.91 -2.72 5.65
C GLN A 247 -6.23 -3.18 4.23
N MET A 248 -7.12 -2.44 3.57
CA MET A 248 -7.69 -2.81 2.27
C MET A 248 -7.34 -1.72 1.25
N GLY A 249 -6.50 -2.05 0.25
CA GLY A 249 -6.15 -1.12 -0.84
C GLY A 249 -7.08 -1.31 -2.04
N THR A 250 -6.95 -2.45 -2.73
CA THR A 250 -7.69 -2.78 -3.95
C THR A 250 -9.20 -2.55 -3.86
N ALA A 251 -9.81 -2.84 -2.71
CA ALA A 251 -11.24 -2.65 -2.49
C ALA A 251 -11.70 -1.20 -2.68
N PHE A 252 -10.86 -0.22 -2.35
CA PHE A 252 -11.18 1.21 -2.43
C PHE A 252 -10.76 1.87 -3.74
N LEU A 253 -10.07 1.15 -4.64
CA LEU A 253 -9.58 1.74 -5.90
C LEU A 253 -10.73 2.20 -6.79
N THR A 254 -11.82 1.44 -6.89
CA THR A 254 -12.95 1.77 -7.77
C THR A 254 -13.96 2.73 -7.13
N CYS A 255 -13.72 3.23 -5.92
CA CYS A 255 -14.51 4.30 -5.33
C CYS A 255 -14.37 5.59 -6.14
N PRO A 256 -15.44 6.38 -6.37
CA PRO A 256 -15.38 7.62 -7.15
C PRO A 256 -14.46 8.68 -6.50
N GLU A 257 -14.20 8.60 -5.20
CA GLU A 257 -13.31 9.51 -4.48
C GLU A 257 -11.82 9.24 -4.75
N SER A 258 -11.45 8.08 -5.31
CA SER A 258 -10.07 7.78 -5.70
C SER A 258 -9.64 8.52 -6.97
N ALA A 259 -8.34 8.77 -7.13
CA ALA A 259 -7.78 9.52 -8.25
C ALA A 259 -7.58 8.69 -9.53
N ILE A 260 -7.97 7.41 -9.55
CA ILE A 260 -7.69 6.56 -10.72
C ILE A 260 -8.55 6.94 -11.92
N GLY A 261 -7.92 6.98 -13.10
CA GLY A 261 -8.57 7.29 -14.37
C GLY A 261 -9.41 6.12 -14.92
N THR A 262 -10.19 6.41 -15.97
CA THR A 262 -11.14 5.46 -16.59
C THR A 262 -10.50 4.14 -16.99
N ALA A 263 -9.37 4.17 -17.69
CA ALA A 263 -8.68 2.96 -18.16
C ALA A 263 -8.28 2.01 -17.02
N TYR A 264 -7.87 2.57 -15.88
CA TYR A 264 -7.52 1.77 -14.70
C TYR A 264 -8.79 1.24 -14.01
N ARG A 265 -9.86 2.03 -13.91
CA ARG A 265 -11.16 1.54 -13.40
C ARG A 265 -11.69 0.38 -14.23
N GLU A 266 -11.67 0.51 -15.55
CA GLU A 266 -12.11 -0.53 -16.48
C GLU A 266 -11.24 -1.78 -16.36
N ALA A 267 -9.91 -1.64 -16.29
CA ALA A 267 -9.04 -2.79 -16.08
C ALA A 267 -9.37 -3.53 -14.78
N LEU A 268 -9.63 -2.80 -13.68
CA LEU A 268 -9.99 -3.39 -12.39
C LEU A 268 -11.30 -4.18 -12.45
N THR A 269 -12.34 -3.66 -13.13
CA THR A 269 -13.66 -4.31 -13.16
C THR A 269 -13.69 -5.58 -14.01
N HIS A 270 -12.73 -5.77 -14.92
CA HIS A 270 -12.65 -6.94 -15.79
C HIS A 270 -11.61 -7.97 -15.32
N ALA A 271 -10.68 -7.57 -14.46
CA ALA A 271 -9.57 -8.43 -14.03
C ALA A 271 -10.02 -9.57 -13.10
N GLN A 272 -9.41 -10.73 -13.30
CA GLN A 272 -9.48 -11.89 -12.43
C GLN A 272 -8.25 -11.96 -11.52
N ALA A 273 -8.34 -12.81 -10.47
CA ALA A 273 -7.22 -13.02 -9.54
C ALA A 273 -5.92 -13.45 -10.25
N THR A 274 -6.04 -14.24 -11.33
CA THR A 274 -4.95 -14.75 -12.17
C THR A 274 -4.32 -13.70 -13.06
N ASP A 275 -4.96 -12.54 -13.24
CA ASP A 275 -4.48 -11.49 -14.13
C ASP A 275 -3.47 -10.56 -13.44
N THR A 276 -3.17 -10.81 -12.15
CA THR A 276 -2.17 -10.03 -11.40
C THR A 276 -0.86 -10.78 -11.22
N ARG A 277 0.27 -10.08 -11.38
CA ARG A 277 1.60 -10.60 -11.03
C ARG A 277 2.45 -9.55 -10.35
N THR A 278 3.46 -10.00 -9.62
CA THR A 278 4.51 -9.12 -9.11
C THR A 278 5.43 -8.74 -10.27
N THR A 279 5.76 -7.44 -10.36
CA THR A 279 6.63 -6.88 -11.40
C THR A 279 7.49 -5.74 -10.87
N GLN A 280 8.64 -5.51 -11.50
CA GLN A 280 9.52 -4.37 -11.26
C GLN A 280 9.49 -3.35 -12.40
N ILE A 281 8.86 -3.69 -13.52
CA ILE A 281 8.99 -2.99 -14.81
C ILE A 281 8.66 -1.50 -14.71
N PHE A 282 7.68 -1.12 -13.88
CA PHE A 282 7.30 0.28 -13.73
C PHE A 282 8.18 1.07 -12.78
N SER A 283 8.74 0.43 -11.75
CA SER A 283 9.24 1.17 -10.59
C SER A 283 10.64 0.79 -10.13
N GLY A 284 11.14 -0.38 -10.53
CA GLY A 284 12.41 -0.93 -10.05
C GLY A 284 12.32 -1.65 -8.73
N ARG A 285 11.12 -1.78 -8.16
CA ARG A 285 10.85 -2.57 -6.95
C ARG A 285 9.65 -3.47 -7.17
N PRO A 286 9.67 -4.72 -6.66
CA PRO A 286 8.55 -5.65 -6.81
C PRO A 286 7.23 -5.06 -6.32
N ALA A 287 6.26 -4.99 -7.23
CA ALA A 287 4.91 -4.49 -6.99
C ALA A 287 3.89 -5.35 -7.73
N ARG A 288 2.75 -5.65 -7.11
CA ARG A 288 1.68 -6.45 -7.74
C ARG A 288 0.69 -5.57 -8.49
N GLY A 289 0.48 -5.88 -9.76
CA GLY A 289 -0.51 -5.23 -10.62
C GLY A 289 -1.10 -6.16 -11.66
N ILE A 290 -2.16 -5.68 -12.32
CA ILE A 290 -2.77 -6.33 -13.48
C ILE A 290 -1.76 -6.34 -14.62
N VAL A 291 -1.55 -7.52 -15.22
CA VAL A 291 -0.66 -7.71 -16.36
C VAL A 291 -1.15 -6.89 -17.55
N ASN A 292 -0.29 -6.05 -18.10
CA ASN A 292 -0.55 -5.29 -19.32
C ASN A 292 0.55 -5.47 -20.36
N ARG A 293 0.42 -4.81 -21.52
CA ARG A 293 1.33 -4.93 -22.66
C ARG A 293 2.77 -4.59 -22.30
N MET A 294 3.01 -3.49 -21.57
CA MET A 294 4.38 -3.11 -21.16
C MET A 294 5.00 -4.19 -20.26
N MET A 295 4.22 -4.77 -19.35
CA MET A 295 4.70 -5.87 -18.51
C MET A 295 5.07 -7.12 -19.30
N GLN A 296 4.33 -7.44 -20.37
CA GLN A 296 4.62 -8.59 -21.23
C GLN A 296 5.84 -8.34 -22.11
N ALA A 297 5.88 -7.17 -22.76
CA ALA A 297 6.94 -6.81 -23.69
C ALA A 297 8.31 -6.69 -23.01
N LEU A 298 8.37 -6.22 -21.75
CA LEU A 298 9.61 -6.05 -21.00
C LEU A 298 9.92 -7.20 -20.03
N GLN A 299 9.21 -8.33 -20.13
CA GLN A 299 9.37 -9.45 -19.20
C GLN A 299 10.80 -10.02 -19.20
N ALA A 300 11.43 -10.16 -20.37
CA ALA A 300 12.79 -10.69 -20.48
C ALA A 300 13.84 -9.76 -19.86
N ASP A 301 13.56 -8.45 -19.81
CA ASP A 301 14.44 -7.42 -19.28
C ASP A 301 14.21 -7.13 -17.79
N GLU A 302 13.17 -7.71 -17.18
CA GLU A 302 12.67 -7.31 -15.86
C GLU A 302 13.70 -7.39 -14.74
N ALA A 303 14.66 -8.32 -14.82
CA ALA A 303 15.74 -8.44 -13.84
C ALA A 303 16.82 -7.34 -13.96
N THR A 304 16.82 -6.58 -15.06
CA THR A 304 17.84 -5.59 -15.40
C THR A 304 17.32 -4.16 -15.40
N VAL A 305 16.06 -3.94 -15.02
CA VAL A 305 15.55 -2.58 -14.83
C VAL A 305 16.28 -1.93 -13.64
N PRO A 306 16.55 -0.62 -13.69
CA PRO A 306 17.13 0.10 -12.56
C PRO A 306 16.31 -0.10 -11.27
N PRO A 307 16.97 -0.14 -10.10
CA PRO A 307 16.26 -0.28 -8.83
C PRO A 307 15.38 0.94 -8.54
N TYR A 308 14.39 0.74 -7.67
CA TYR A 308 13.58 1.84 -7.17
C TYR A 308 14.43 2.86 -6.39
N PRO A 309 14.16 4.18 -6.52
CA PRO A 309 13.08 4.81 -7.30
C PRO A 309 13.47 5.22 -8.73
N VAL A 310 14.65 4.86 -9.23
CA VAL A 310 15.18 5.32 -10.53
C VAL A 310 14.24 4.96 -11.68
N GLN A 311 13.85 3.68 -11.77
CA GLN A 311 12.91 3.23 -12.80
C GLN A 311 11.52 3.86 -12.63
N ASN A 312 11.06 4.11 -11.40
CA ASN A 312 9.79 4.78 -11.15
C ASN A 312 9.75 6.20 -11.73
N ALA A 313 10.86 6.94 -11.58
CA ALA A 313 10.98 8.28 -12.14
C ALA A 313 11.06 8.24 -13.67
N LEU A 314 11.85 7.32 -14.24
CA LEU A 314 12.00 7.15 -15.70
C LEU A 314 10.71 6.74 -16.41
N THR A 315 9.80 6.03 -15.75
CA THR A 315 8.50 5.68 -16.34
C THR A 315 7.42 6.72 -16.05
N GLY A 316 7.69 7.74 -15.24
CA GLY A 316 6.68 8.67 -14.73
C GLY A 316 5.97 9.46 -15.83
N ALA A 317 6.71 10.00 -16.80
CA ALA A 317 6.11 10.77 -17.90
C ALA A 317 5.29 9.87 -18.85
N LEU A 318 5.82 8.70 -19.19
CA LEU A 318 5.10 7.67 -19.96
C LEU A 318 3.76 7.29 -19.30
N ARG A 319 3.76 7.00 -18.00
CA ARG A 319 2.54 6.64 -17.26
C ARG A 319 1.52 7.77 -17.24
N ARG A 320 1.96 9.03 -17.10
CA ARG A 320 1.06 10.19 -17.18
C ARG A 320 0.45 10.34 -18.57
N ALA A 321 1.24 10.19 -19.63
CA ALA A 321 0.75 10.27 -21.01
C ALA A 321 -0.27 9.16 -21.32
N ALA A 322 0.04 7.92 -20.93
CA ALA A 322 -0.89 6.79 -21.05
C ALA A 322 -2.20 7.04 -20.29
N ALA A 323 -2.14 7.61 -19.08
CA ALA A 323 -3.32 7.93 -18.29
C ALA A 323 -4.20 9.00 -18.97
N GLN A 324 -3.58 10.05 -19.50
CA GLN A 324 -4.27 11.11 -20.25
C GLN A 324 -4.90 10.60 -21.54
N ALA A 325 -4.25 9.65 -22.21
CA ALA A 325 -4.76 8.98 -23.40
C ALA A 325 -5.83 7.91 -23.11
N GLY A 326 -6.13 7.62 -21.84
CA GLY A 326 -7.06 6.55 -21.47
C GLY A 326 -6.57 5.15 -21.85
N GLN A 327 -5.25 4.91 -21.86
CA GLN A 327 -4.65 3.64 -22.27
C GLN A 327 -4.05 2.91 -21.06
N ALA A 328 -4.50 1.68 -20.81
CA ALA A 328 -4.05 0.87 -19.67
C ALA A 328 -2.67 0.20 -19.87
N ASP A 329 -2.23 0.08 -21.13
CA ASP A 329 -1.08 -0.71 -21.58
C ASP A 329 0.27 -0.35 -20.95
N CYS A 330 0.44 0.91 -20.56
CA CYS A 330 1.65 1.45 -19.96
C CYS A 330 1.41 2.01 -18.56
N LEU A 331 0.26 1.71 -17.95
CA LEU A 331 -0.06 2.16 -16.59
C LEU A 331 0.44 1.19 -15.53
N SER A 332 0.76 1.74 -14.36
CA SER A 332 0.94 0.95 -13.14
C SER A 332 -0.43 0.55 -12.57
N LEU A 333 -1.03 -0.52 -13.11
CA LEU A 333 -2.35 -1.02 -12.71
C LEU A 333 -2.27 -1.84 -11.41
N TRP A 334 -1.84 -1.23 -10.31
CA TRP A 334 -1.67 -1.91 -9.03
C TRP A 334 -2.97 -2.53 -8.50
N ALA A 335 -2.94 -3.82 -8.20
CA ALA A 335 -4.12 -4.54 -7.72
C ALA A 335 -3.66 -5.80 -7.00
N GLY A 336 -4.31 -6.11 -5.88
CA GLY A 336 -4.09 -7.37 -5.15
C GLY A 336 -4.79 -8.55 -5.81
N GLN A 337 -4.54 -9.76 -5.31
CA GLN A 337 -5.14 -10.99 -5.86
C GLN A 337 -6.66 -11.08 -5.63
N GLY A 338 -7.23 -10.21 -4.79
CA GLY A 338 -8.68 -10.07 -4.61
C GLY A 338 -9.38 -9.23 -5.70
N VAL A 339 -8.67 -8.81 -6.77
CA VAL A 339 -9.17 -7.83 -7.76
C VAL A 339 -10.54 -8.17 -8.37
N ALA A 340 -10.87 -9.46 -8.55
CA ALA A 340 -12.16 -9.88 -9.10
C ALA A 340 -13.38 -9.45 -8.24
N GLN A 341 -13.16 -8.98 -7.01
CA GLN A 341 -14.18 -8.56 -6.05
C GLN A 341 -14.28 -7.03 -5.91
N VAL A 342 -13.69 -6.24 -6.81
CA VAL A 342 -13.86 -4.78 -6.78
C VAL A 342 -15.33 -4.39 -6.96
N ARG A 343 -15.76 -3.36 -6.23
CA ARG A 343 -17.16 -2.90 -6.21
C ARG A 343 -17.20 -1.39 -6.43
N PRO A 344 -17.50 -0.92 -7.66
CA PRO A 344 -17.58 0.51 -7.95
C PRO A 344 -18.75 1.16 -7.18
N MET A 345 -18.44 1.85 -6.08
CA MET A 345 -19.41 2.60 -5.27
C MET A 345 -18.70 3.65 -4.39
N PRO A 346 -19.41 4.67 -3.90
CA PRO A 346 -18.87 5.65 -2.93
C PRO A 346 -18.20 4.98 -1.74
N ALA A 347 -17.08 5.53 -1.29
CA ALA A 347 -16.26 4.93 -0.22
C ALA A 347 -17.05 4.72 1.08
N ALA A 348 -17.91 5.68 1.45
CA ALA A 348 -18.76 5.55 2.63
C ALA A 348 -19.76 4.39 2.52
N GLN A 349 -20.31 4.15 1.33
CA GLN A 349 -21.21 3.02 1.08
C GLN A 349 -20.45 1.69 1.13
N LEU A 350 -19.23 1.65 0.58
CA LEU A 350 -18.37 0.48 0.67
C LEU A 350 -18.05 0.13 2.13
N VAL A 351 -17.69 1.11 2.96
CA VAL A 351 -17.43 0.90 4.40
C VAL A 351 -18.66 0.36 5.12
N ALA A 352 -19.84 0.94 4.87
CA ALA A 352 -21.10 0.45 5.45
C ALA A 352 -21.42 -0.99 5.04
N LEU A 353 -21.23 -1.32 3.76
CA LEU A 353 -21.43 -2.67 3.24
C LEU A 353 -20.45 -3.67 3.88
N LEU A 354 -19.16 -3.31 3.96
CA LEU A 354 -18.14 -4.15 4.61
C LEU A 354 -18.48 -4.43 6.07
N ALA A 355 -18.97 -3.44 6.81
CA ALA A 355 -19.42 -3.61 8.19
C ALA A 355 -20.60 -4.58 8.30
N GLN A 356 -21.60 -4.44 7.41
CA GLN A 356 -22.75 -5.33 7.36
C GLN A 356 -22.33 -6.78 7.02
N GLU A 357 -21.51 -6.96 5.99
CA GLU A 357 -20.98 -8.27 5.59
C GLU A 357 -20.17 -8.92 6.71
N TRP A 358 -19.37 -8.14 7.44
CA TRP A 358 -18.58 -8.61 8.57
C TRP A 358 -19.48 -9.09 9.71
N GLN A 359 -20.48 -8.30 10.08
CA GLN A 359 -21.47 -8.69 11.09
C GLN A 359 -22.18 -10.00 10.71
N GLN A 360 -22.60 -10.14 9.45
CA GLN A 360 -23.22 -11.36 8.94
C GLN A 360 -22.27 -12.57 8.98
N ALA A 361 -21.01 -12.37 8.60
CA ALA A 361 -20.01 -13.45 8.61
C ALA A 361 -19.66 -13.94 10.03
N THR A 362 -19.81 -13.08 11.04
CA THR A 362 -19.57 -13.40 12.46
C THR A 362 -20.81 -13.83 13.23
N ALA A 363 -22.00 -13.71 12.64
CA ALA A 363 -23.24 -14.13 13.29
C ALA A 363 -23.23 -15.64 13.56
N PRO A 364 -23.74 -16.11 14.72
CA PRO A 364 -23.87 -17.52 14.99
C PRO A 364 -24.72 -18.16 13.88
N ARG A 365 -24.18 -19.17 13.18
CA ARG A 365 -25.00 -19.97 12.27
C ARG A 365 -26.03 -20.69 13.13
N GLY A 366 -27.30 -20.30 13.02
CA GLY A 366 -28.38 -21.02 13.67
C GLY A 366 -28.31 -22.49 13.26
N ASN A 367 -28.43 -23.40 14.23
CA ASN A 367 -28.61 -24.82 13.96
C ASN A 367 -29.86 -24.97 13.07
N SER A 368 -29.70 -25.06 11.76
CA SER A 368 -30.69 -25.74 10.93
C SER A 368 -30.64 -27.19 11.39
N PRO A 369 -31.71 -27.75 11.99
CA PRO A 369 -31.75 -29.17 12.24
C PRO A 369 -31.59 -29.83 10.87
N ILE A 370 -30.53 -30.63 10.73
CA ILE A 370 -30.44 -31.59 9.65
C ILE A 370 -31.61 -32.53 9.88
N GLY A 371 -32.72 -32.25 9.21
CA GLY A 371 -33.88 -33.12 9.19
C GLY A 371 -33.45 -34.42 8.54
N HIS A 372 -33.17 -35.43 9.35
CA HIS A 372 -33.23 -36.80 8.90
C HIS A 372 -34.70 -37.11 8.60
N GLN A 373 -35.03 -37.21 7.30
CA GLN A 373 -36.15 -38.01 6.82
C GLN A 373 -35.59 -39.17 6.02
#